data_AF-A0A936JP87-F1
#
_entry.id   AF-A0A936JP87-F1
#
_cell.length_a   1.000
_cell.length_b   1.000
_cell.length_c   1.000
_cell.angle_alpha   90.00
_cell.angle_beta   90.00
_cell.angle_gamma   90.00
#
_symmetry.space_group_name_H-M   'P 1'
#
loop_
_entity.id
_entity.type
_entity.pdbx_description
1 polymer ?
#
loop_
_entity_poly.entity_id
_entity_poly.type
_entity_poly.pdbx_seq_one_letter_code
_entity_poly.pdbx_strand_id
1 'polypeptide(L)'
;MSHLLRYEGWSGTQAPGHVSYYVSPMSDAPARHTDARASVRRHAERVLVGEGAKHLRAAHAGPFDWSHLVDHRPDAPQGMERLDAQYWRANTYPSERYVLSVAGSTEHRLLPHDRNGYRNLYLAGDWTRNGMNCGAMESAVMGGLLCARAFDGFPRKIVGASE
;
A
#
# COMPACT_ATOMS: atom_id res chain seq x y z
N MET A 1 -6.15 -10.64 -1.08
CA MET A 1 -7.05 -10.10 -2.13
C MET A 1 -7.75 -11.19 -2.95
N SER A 2 -7.86 -12.42 -2.45
CA SER A 2 -8.38 -13.57 -3.23
C SER A 2 -9.82 -13.42 -3.73
N HIS A 3 -10.62 -12.53 -3.16
CA HIS A 3 -11.95 -12.21 -3.67
C HIS A 3 -11.96 -11.63 -5.09
N LEU A 4 -10.80 -11.14 -5.59
CA LEU A 4 -10.63 -10.61 -6.94
C LEU A 4 -10.46 -11.70 -8.00
N LEU A 5 -10.09 -12.93 -7.63
CA LEU A 5 -9.72 -13.99 -8.59
C LEU A 5 -10.80 -14.29 -9.64
N ARG A 6 -12.07 -14.21 -9.26
CA ARG A 6 -13.20 -14.41 -10.17
C ARG A 6 -13.29 -13.36 -11.28
N TYR A 7 -12.58 -12.25 -11.16
CA TYR A 7 -12.55 -11.14 -12.12
C TYR A 7 -11.25 -11.08 -12.94
N GLU A 8 -10.25 -11.89 -12.62
CA GLU A 8 -8.92 -11.84 -13.24
C GLU A 8 -8.80 -12.67 -14.53
N GLY A 9 -9.87 -13.34 -14.97
CA GLY A 9 -9.91 -14.03 -16.26
C GLY A 9 -9.09 -15.32 -16.34
N TRP A 10 -8.75 -15.93 -15.20
CA TRP A 10 -8.04 -17.21 -15.15
C TRP A 10 -8.80 -18.33 -15.87
N SER A 11 -8.08 -19.16 -16.64
CA SER A 11 -8.67 -20.27 -17.38
C SER A 11 -8.47 -21.63 -16.67
N GLY A 12 -9.51 -22.47 -16.64
CA GLY A 12 -9.43 -23.83 -16.11
C GLY A 12 -8.79 -23.92 -14.72
N THR A 13 -7.78 -24.79 -14.58
CA THR A 13 -7.04 -25.02 -13.32
C THR A 13 -5.85 -24.06 -13.11
N GLN A 14 -5.75 -22.99 -13.90
CA GLN A 14 -4.64 -22.03 -13.78
C GLN A 14 -4.81 -21.03 -12.64
N ALA A 15 -6.03 -20.86 -12.13
CA ALA A 15 -6.30 -19.91 -11.06
C ALA A 15 -5.54 -20.29 -9.77
N PRO A 16 -4.80 -19.36 -9.15
CA PRO A 16 -4.22 -19.60 -7.83
C PRO A 16 -5.33 -19.82 -6.79
N GLY A 17 -5.04 -20.61 -5.75
CA GLY A 17 -5.95 -20.73 -4.60
C GLY A 17 -6.00 -19.48 -3.71
N HIS A 18 -5.01 -18.60 -3.82
CA HIS A 18 -4.86 -17.43 -2.95
C HIS A 18 -4.10 -16.28 -3.64
N VAL A 19 -4.49 -15.03 -3.34
CA VAL A 19 -3.75 -13.82 -3.74
C VAL A 19 -3.29 -13.04 -2.52
N SER A 20 -1.97 -12.99 -2.35
CA SER A 20 -1.31 -12.10 -1.38
C SER A 20 -0.81 -10.85 -2.09
N TYR A 21 -1.17 -9.68 -1.57
CA TYR A 21 -0.69 -8.39 -2.08
C TYR A 21 0.07 -7.68 -0.97
N TYR A 22 1.35 -7.42 -1.20
CA TYR A 22 2.24 -6.78 -0.24
C TYR A 22 2.69 -5.43 -0.77
N VAL A 23 2.74 -4.44 0.12
CA VAL A 23 3.20 -3.08 -0.17
C VAL A 23 4.17 -2.63 0.90
N SER A 24 5.20 -1.89 0.48
CA SER A 24 6.22 -1.33 1.37
C SER A 24 6.76 -0.03 0.80
N PRO A 25 7.21 0.91 1.64
CA PRO A 25 7.91 2.09 1.16
C PRO A 25 9.24 1.69 0.50
N MET A 26 9.61 2.44 -0.54
CA MET A 26 10.89 2.33 -1.23
C MET A 26 11.61 3.67 -1.11
N SER A 27 12.94 3.63 -0.95
CA SER A 27 13.75 4.84 -1.00
C SER A 27 13.68 5.47 -2.41
N ASP A 28 13.77 6.80 -2.47
CA ASP A 28 13.82 7.56 -3.72
C ASP A 28 15.10 7.29 -4.55
N ALA A 29 16.10 6.62 -3.94
CA ALA A 29 17.33 6.17 -4.61
C ALA A 29 17.19 4.70 -5.01
N PRO A 30 16.65 4.44 -6.22
CA PRO A 30 17.62 4.47 -7.32
C PRO A 30 17.16 5.30 -8.52
N ALA A 31 18.11 6.00 -9.14
CA ALA A 31 17.88 6.86 -10.32
C ALA A 31 17.45 6.08 -11.58
N ARG A 32 17.58 4.74 -11.60
CA ARG A 32 17.23 3.87 -12.73
C ARG A 32 16.09 2.91 -12.36
N HIS A 33 15.11 2.79 -13.24
CA HIS A 33 13.95 1.89 -13.06
C HIS A 33 14.34 0.41 -12.86
N THR A 34 15.39 -0.07 -13.53
CA THR A 34 15.89 -1.45 -13.41
C THR A 34 16.33 -1.78 -11.99
N ASP A 35 17.02 -0.84 -11.35
CA ASP A 35 17.54 -0.98 -10.00
C ASP A 35 16.41 -0.95 -8.96
N ALA A 36 15.36 -0.18 -9.25
CA ALA A 36 14.14 -0.14 -8.44
C ALA A 36 13.42 -1.50 -8.44
N ARG A 37 13.24 -2.12 -9.61
CA ARG A 37 12.64 -3.46 -9.71
C ARG A 37 13.48 -4.53 -8.98
N ALA A 38 14.81 -4.46 -9.09
CA ALA A 38 15.70 -5.35 -8.34
C ALA A 38 15.58 -5.13 -6.81
N SER A 39 15.37 -3.89 -6.37
CA SER A 39 15.11 -3.56 -4.96
C SER A 39 13.82 -4.20 -4.43
N VAL A 40 12.74 -4.16 -5.24
CA VAL A 40 11.47 -4.83 -4.92
C VAL A 40 11.66 -6.34 -4.78
N ARG A 41 12.40 -6.98 -5.70
CA ARG A 41 12.72 -8.43 -5.63
C ARG A 41 13.46 -8.79 -4.34
N ARG A 42 14.52 -8.04 -4.00
CA ARG A 42 15.26 -8.23 -2.73
C ARG A 42 14.36 -8.02 -1.51
N HIS A 43 13.43 -7.07 -1.58
CA HIS A 43 12.48 -6.86 -0.49
C HIS A 43 11.51 -8.04 -0.34
N ALA A 44 11.00 -8.58 -1.44
CA ALA A 44 10.14 -9.76 -1.43
C ALA A 44 10.84 -10.98 -0.78
N GLU A 45 12.10 -11.22 -1.12
CA GLU A 45 12.90 -12.27 -0.48
C GLU A 45 13.01 -12.07 1.03
N ARG A 46 13.37 -10.85 1.49
CA ARG A 46 13.42 -10.54 2.93
C ARG A 46 12.07 -10.72 3.63
N VAL A 47 10.97 -10.47 2.94
CA VAL A 47 9.60 -10.60 3.48
C VAL A 47 9.13 -12.04 3.52
N LEU A 48 9.45 -12.87 2.53
CA LEU A 48 8.96 -14.24 2.42
C LEU A 48 9.83 -15.25 3.16
N VAL A 49 11.15 -15.06 3.14
CA VAL A 49 12.12 -16.01 3.71
C VAL A 49 13.13 -15.41 4.68
N GLY A 50 13.27 -14.08 4.69
CA GLY A 50 14.13 -13.38 5.64
C GLY A 50 13.41 -12.97 6.94
N GLU A 51 13.98 -11.97 7.62
CA GLU A 51 13.44 -11.44 8.89
C GLU A 51 11.99 -10.97 8.83
N GLY A 52 11.48 -10.58 7.66
CA GLY A 52 10.08 -10.19 7.51
C GLY A 52 9.12 -11.38 7.62
N ALA A 53 9.59 -12.59 7.32
CA ALA A 53 8.76 -13.79 7.31
C ALA A 53 8.16 -14.11 8.68
N LYS A 54 8.85 -13.74 9.77
CA LYS A 54 8.38 -13.92 11.15
C LYS A 54 7.10 -13.15 11.48
N HIS A 55 6.79 -12.11 10.69
CA HIS A 55 5.59 -11.30 10.84
C HIS A 55 4.44 -11.76 9.94
N LEU A 56 4.73 -12.60 8.93
CA LEU A 56 3.75 -13.09 7.98
C LEU A 56 3.38 -14.56 8.17
N ARG A 57 4.28 -15.33 8.78
CA ARG A 57 4.14 -16.78 8.94
C ARG A 57 4.06 -17.12 10.42
N ALA A 58 3.34 -18.18 10.73
CA ALA A 58 3.26 -18.70 12.09
C ALA A 58 4.66 -19.06 12.59
N ALA A 59 4.95 -18.83 13.88
CA ALA A 59 6.28 -19.06 14.46
C ALA A 59 6.78 -20.51 14.32
N HIS A 60 5.87 -21.47 14.20
CA HIS A 60 6.16 -22.89 14.03
C HIS A 60 6.11 -23.35 12.57
N ALA A 61 5.86 -22.45 11.61
CA ALA A 61 5.89 -22.81 10.20
C ALA A 61 7.31 -23.25 9.82
N GLY A 62 7.43 -24.35 9.07
CA GLY A 62 8.71 -24.75 8.46
C GLY A 62 9.23 -23.71 7.47
N PRO A 63 10.33 -23.97 6.74
CA PRO A 63 10.80 -23.09 5.68
C PRO A 63 9.69 -22.70 4.69
N PHE A 64 9.82 -21.55 4.02
CA PHE A 64 8.86 -21.18 2.99
C PHE A 64 8.98 -22.16 1.84
N ASP A 65 7.87 -22.82 1.49
CA ASP A 65 7.82 -23.68 0.32
C ASP A 65 7.59 -22.84 -0.93
N TRP A 66 8.62 -22.74 -1.76
CA TRP A 66 8.54 -22.03 -3.03
C TRP A 66 7.48 -22.64 -3.96
N SER A 67 7.12 -23.92 -3.79
CA SER A 67 6.05 -24.61 -4.53
C SER A 67 4.68 -23.90 -4.40
N HIS A 68 4.49 -23.09 -3.35
CA HIS A 68 3.27 -22.31 -3.12
C HIS A 68 3.07 -21.12 -4.07
N LEU A 69 4.12 -20.63 -4.73
CA LEU A 69 3.97 -19.58 -5.74
C LEU A 69 3.39 -20.15 -7.03
N VAL A 70 2.60 -19.39 -7.78
CA VAL A 70 2.11 -19.88 -9.08
C VAL A 70 3.14 -19.63 -10.16
N ASP A 71 3.52 -20.68 -10.89
CA ASP A 71 4.46 -20.63 -12.00
C ASP A 71 4.07 -21.67 -13.04
N HIS A 72 3.62 -21.21 -14.20
CA HIS A 72 3.11 -22.06 -15.28
C HIS A 72 4.18 -22.41 -16.34
N ARG A 73 5.45 -22.06 -16.10
CA ARG A 73 6.54 -22.48 -16.97
C ARG A 73 6.63 -24.01 -16.98
N PRO A 74 6.83 -24.67 -18.15
CA PRO A 74 6.94 -26.14 -18.23
C PRO A 74 8.04 -26.73 -17.35
N ASP A 75 9.11 -25.97 -17.15
CA ASP A 75 10.29 -26.27 -16.34
C ASP A 75 10.37 -25.36 -15.11
N ALA A 76 9.23 -25.08 -14.48
CA ALA A 76 9.16 -24.20 -13.32
C ALA A 76 10.20 -24.59 -12.24
N PRO A 77 11.05 -23.65 -11.82
CA PRO A 77 12.08 -23.92 -10.83
C PRO A 77 11.44 -24.27 -9.48
N GLN A 78 12.19 -24.93 -8.60
CA GLN A 78 11.74 -25.31 -7.26
C GLN A 78 12.16 -24.29 -6.18
N GLY A 79 12.90 -23.25 -6.57
CA GLY A 79 13.52 -22.31 -5.65
C GLY A 79 12.99 -20.89 -5.75
N MET A 80 13.81 -19.97 -5.27
CA MET A 80 13.52 -18.53 -5.25
C MET A 80 13.26 -17.95 -6.65
N GLU A 81 13.75 -18.60 -7.71
CA GLU A 81 13.55 -18.22 -9.11
C GLU A 81 12.06 -18.24 -9.53
N ARG A 82 11.17 -18.85 -8.73
CA ARG A 82 9.72 -18.74 -8.92
C ARG A 82 9.17 -17.34 -8.65
N LEU A 83 9.94 -16.49 -7.95
CA LEU A 83 9.65 -15.05 -7.84
C LEU A 83 9.60 -14.40 -9.22
N ASP A 84 10.35 -14.89 -10.21
CA ASP A 84 10.40 -14.26 -11.53
C ASP A 84 9.10 -14.42 -12.33
N ALA A 85 8.23 -15.36 -11.93
CA ALA A 85 6.89 -15.54 -12.48
C ALA A 85 5.82 -14.68 -11.79
N GLN A 86 6.15 -13.98 -10.69
CA GLN A 86 5.19 -13.16 -9.94
C GLN A 86 5.15 -11.72 -10.45
N TYR A 87 4.07 -11.01 -10.12
CA TYR A 87 3.94 -9.59 -10.39
C TYR A 87 4.76 -8.74 -9.42
N TRP A 88 5.52 -7.79 -9.97
CA TRP A 88 6.31 -6.82 -9.20
C TRP A 88 6.11 -5.42 -9.79
N ARG A 89 5.95 -4.44 -8.91
CA ARG A 89 5.93 -3.03 -9.31
C ARG A 89 6.80 -2.21 -8.37
N ALA A 90 7.69 -1.43 -8.97
CA ALA A 90 8.37 -0.34 -8.29
C ALA A 90 7.69 0.96 -8.71
N ASN A 91 7.11 1.68 -7.75
CA ASN A 91 6.54 3.00 -7.98
C ASN A 91 7.69 4.02 -7.99
N THR A 92 8.04 4.51 -9.18
CA THR A 92 9.19 5.40 -9.40
C THR A 92 8.79 6.73 -10.02
N TYR A 93 7.60 6.83 -10.62
CA TYR A 93 7.11 8.09 -11.15
C TYR A 93 6.65 9.00 -10.01
N PRO A 94 6.89 10.32 -10.08
CA PRO A 94 6.43 11.25 -9.05
C PRO A 94 4.92 11.17 -8.76
N SER A 95 4.11 10.87 -9.78
CA SER A 95 2.66 10.69 -9.66
C SER A 95 2.24 9.39 -8.95
N GLU A 96 3.16 8.45 -8.76
CA GLU A 96 2.91 7.20 -8.03
C GLU A 96 3.25 7.30 -6.54
N ARG A 97 3.72 8.46 -6.09
CA ARG A 97 4.06 8.68 -4.69
C ARG A 97 2.80 8.60 -3.83
N TYR A 98 2.97 7.97 -2.69
CA TYR A 98 1.91 7.78 -1.70
C TYR A 98 2.26 8.54 -0.43
N VAL A 99 1.26 9.17 0.19
CA VAL A 99 1.49 9.88 1.45
C VAL A 99 1.69 8.87 2.57
N LEU A 100 2.89 8.87 3.16
CA LEU A 100 3.23 7.95 4.23
C LEU A 100 2.64 8.39 5.57
N SER A 101 2.56 7.44 6.49
CA SER A 101 1.99 7.62 7.84
C SER A 101 3.04 7.20 8.86
N VAL A 102 4.23 7.78 8.76
CA VAL A 102 5.36 7.42 9.63
C VAL A 102 5.17 8.01 11.03
N ALA A 103 5.72 7.33 12.03
CA ALA A 103 5.63 7.78 13.43
C ALA A 103 6.11 9.23 13.58
N GLY A 104 5.35 10.04 14.34
CA GLY A 104 5.65 11.45 14.59
C GLY A 104 5.25 12.42 13.45
N SER A 105 4.86 11.94 12.27
CA SER A 105 4.63 12.85 11.12
C SER A 105 3.29 13.60 11.10
N THR A 106 2.36 13.30 12.01
CA THR A 106 1.02 13.89 12.02
C THR A 106 1.04 15.41 12.13
N GLU A 107 2.03 15.99 12.81
CA GLU A 107 2.16 17.44 12.97
C GLU A 107 2.38 18.19 11.65
N HIS A 108 2.92 17.52 10.63
CA HIS A 108 3.19 18.12 9.32
C HIS A 108 1.97 18.12 8.40
N ARG A 109 0.86 17.50 8.81
CA ARG A 109 -0.37 17.44 8.01
C ARG A 109 -1.16 18.74 8.18
N LEU A 110 -1.52 19.35 7.05
CA LEU A 110 -2.28 20.59 7.04
C LEU A 110 -3.72 20.35 7.51
N LEU A 111 -4.25 21.31 8.29
CA LEU A 111 -5.66 21.34 8.65
C LEU A 111 -6.53 21.56 7.40
N PRO A 112 -7.79 21.08 7.39
CA PRO A 112 -8.73 21.34 6.29
C PRO A 112 -8.93 22.83 6.00
N HIS A 113 -8.77 23.70 6.99
CA HIS A 113 -8.79 25.15 6.84
C HIS A 113 -7.96 25.82 7.95
N ASP A 114 -7.23 26.87 7.61
CA ASP A 114 -6.51 27.73 8.56
C ASP A 114 -7.15 29.12 8.57
N ARG A 115 -7.73 29.50 9.71
CA ARG A 115 -8.40 30.80 9.90
C ARG A 115 -7.44 31.99 9.88
N ASN A 116 -6.15 31.75 10.16
CA ASN A 116 -5.12 32.78 10.14
C ASN A 116 -4.38 32.83 8.78
N GLY A 117 -4.66 31.87 7.89
CA GLY A 117 -4.09 31.79 6.55
C GLY A 117 -5.03 32.38 5.50
N TYR A 118 -5.35 31.56 4.49
CA TYR A 118 -6.19 31.99 3.36
C TYR A 118 -7.67 31.77 3.65
N ARG A 119 -8.44 32.87 3.66
CA ARG A 119 -9.89 32.86 3.95
C ARG A 119 -10.73 31.97 3.02
N ASN A 120 -10.28 31.78 1.77
CA ASN A 120 -11.00 31.05 0.73
C ASN A 120 -10.30 29.75 0.29
N LEU A 121 -9.35 29.22 1.08
CA LEU A 121 -8.70 27.95 0.81
C LEU A 121 -9.19 26.86 1.78
N TYR A 122 -9.58 25.74 1.20
CA TYR A 122 -10.03 24.54 1.92
C TYR A 122 -9.36 23.32 1.30
N LEU A 123 -8.84 22.44 2.14
CA LEU A 123 -8.01 21.31 1.73
C LEU A 123 -8.75 19.99 2.00
N ALA A 124 -8.78 19.13 0.98
CA ALA A 124 -9.35 17.79 1.07
C ALA A 124 -8.32 16.74 0.64
N GLY A 125 -8.39 15.57 1.26
CA GLY A 125 -7.55 14.43 0.94
C GLY A 125 -7.05 13.69 2.18
N ASP A 126 -6.50 12.50 1.95
CA ASP A 126 -5.92 11.63 2.96
C ASP A 126 -4.58 12.15 3.53
N TRP A 127 -4.00 13.17 2.90
CA TRP A 127 -2.77 13.87 3.32
C TRP A 127 -3.03 15.03 4.29
N THR A 128 -4.30 15.41 4.47
CA THR A 128 -4.71 16.41 5.46
C THR A 128 -4.73 15.83 6.87
N ARG A 129 -4.84 16.69 7.89
CA ARG A 129 -5.02 16.30 9.28
C ARG A 129 -6.50 15.98 9.52
N ASN A 130 -6.84 14.70 9.48
CA ASN A 130 -8.22 14.21 9.41
C ASN A 130 -8.57 13.17 10.52
N GLY A 131 -7.71 13.05 11.53
CA GLY A 131 -7.87 12.11 12.65
C GLY A 131 -7.26 10.74 12.37
N MET A 132 -7.59 10.14 11.23
CA MET A 132 -7.01 8.86 10.80
C MET A 132 -5.55 9.03 10.36
N ASN A 133 -5.24 10.14 9.69
CA ASN A 133 -3.90 10.58 9.32
C ASN A 133 -3.05 9.50 8.62
N CYS A 134 -3.71 8.66 7.82
CA CYS A 134 -3.03 7.67 7.02
C CYS A 134 -3.48 7.70 5.56
N GLY A 135 -2.66 7.15 4.67
CA GLY A 135 -3.11 6.94 3.30
C GLY A 135 -4.10 5.78 3.27
N ALA A 136 -5.38 6.08 3.15
CA ALA A 136 -6.47 5.11 3.04
C ALA A 136 -7.69 5.78 2.38
N MET A 137 -8.58 4.98 1.80
CA MET A 137 -9.82 5.47 1.20
C MET A 137 -10.70 6.17 2.25
N GLU A 138 -10.80 5.59 3.45
CA GLU A 138 -11.53 6.13 4.58
C GLU A 138 -10.95 7.49 5.00
N SER A 139 -9.62 7.61 5.07
CA SER A 139 -8.93 8.87 5.37
C SER A 139 -9.20 9.95 4.33
N ALA A 140 -9.24 9.59 3.04
CA ALA A 140 -9.59 10.53 1.97
C ALA A 140 -11.04 11.04 2.12
N VAL A 141 -11.98 10.14 2.42
CA VAL A 141 -13.39 10.49 2.70
C VAL A 141 -13.48 11.43 3.90
N MET A 142 -12.78 11.11 4.99
CA MET A 142 -12.74 11.92 6.21
C MET A 142 -12.20 13.33 5.94
N GLY A 143 -11.11 13.44 5.18
CA GLY A 143 -10.55 14.72 4.75
C GLY A 143 -11.54 15.55 3.93
N GLY A 144 -12.29 14.91 3.01
CA GLY A 144 -13.33 15.57 2.24
C GLY A 144 -14.50 16.08 3.09
N LEU A 145 -14.98 15.28 4.03
CA LEU A 145 -16.06 15.68 4.93
C LEU A 145 -15.65 16.82 5.86
N LEU A 146 -14.41 16.81 6.37
CA LEU A 146 -13.88 17.89 7.20
C LEU A 146 -13.66 19.18 6.40
N CYS A 147 -13.23 19.07 5.15
CA CYS A 147 -13.15 20.19 4.21
C CYS A 147 -14.52 20.84 4.00
N ALA A 148 -15.54 20.03 3.67
CA ALA A 148 -16.91 20.53 3.53
C ALA A 148 -17.40 21.23 4.80
N ARG A 149 -17.17 20.63 5.98
CA ARG A 149 -17.56 21.24 7.26
C ARG A 149 -16.87 22.58 7.48
N ALA A 150 -15.60 22.69 7.14
CA ALA A 150 -14.89 23.96 7.26
C ALA A 150 -15.45 25.03 6.30
N PHE A 151 -15.90 24.62 5.12
CA PHE A 151 -16.45 25.51 4.08
C PHE A 151 -17.86 26.03 4.39
N ASP A 152 -18.80 25.14 4.75
CA ASP A 152 -20.23 25.50 4.92
C ASP A 152 -20.87 25.06 6.25
N GLY A 153 -20.10 24.40 7.12
CA GLY A 153 -20.58 23.89 8.41
C GLY A 153 -21.15 22.47 8.39
N PHE A 154 -21.17 21.77 7.25
CA PHE A 154 -21.73 20.43 7.11
C PHE A 154 -20.74 19.39 6.55
N PRO A 155 -20.86 18.10 6.93
CA PRO A 155 -21.81 17.56 7.90
C PRO A 155 -21.41 17.88 9.35
N ARG A 156 -22.41 18.14 10.20
CA ARG A 156 -22.20 18.48 11.64
C ARG A 156 -21.56 17.36 12.45
N LYS A 157 -21.79 16.11 12.06
CA LYS A 157 -21.20 14.92 12.68
C LYS A 157 -20.41 14.14 11.64
N ILE A 158 -19.17 13.80 11.99
CA ILE A 158 -18.29 12.94 11.18
C ILE A 158 -17.76 11.90 12.16
N VAL A 159 -18.06 10.63 11.89
CA VAL A 159 -17.67 9.52 12.76
C VAL A 159 -16.18 9.25 12.56
N GLY A 160 -15.42 9.14 13.65
CA GLY A 160 -13.97 8.86 13.60
C GLY A 160 -13.08 10.09 13.37
N ALA A 161 -13.66 11.29 13.29
CA ALA A 161 -12.87 12.52 13.24
C ALA A 161 -12.44 12.86 14.67
N SER A 162 -11.17 13.23 14.85
CA SER A 162 -10.72 13.88 16.08
C SER A 162 -11.45 15.23 16.20
N GLU A 163 -11.94 15.55 17.41
CA GLU A 163 -12.56 16.84 17.73
C GLU A 163 -11.61 18.02 17.48
#